data_AF-A0A2E7KZU0-F1
#
_entry.id   AF-A0A2E7KZU0-F1
#
_cell.length_a   1.000
_cell.length_b   1.000
_cell.length_c   1.000
_cell.angle_alpha   90.00
_cell.angle_beta   90.00
_cell.angle_gamma   90.00
#
_symmetry.space_group_name_H-M   'P 1'
#
loop_
_entity.id
_entity.type
_entity.pdbx_description
1 polymer ?
#
loop_
_entity_poly.entity_id
_entity_poly.type
_entity_poly.pdbx_seq_one_letter_code
_entity_poly.pdbx_strand_id
1 'polypeptide(L)' 'MSQHRSLKGSSSVGAKRNVLKRFERVKMLQADGKWKDSNSPIGLPKTKPLD' A
#
# COMPACT_ATOMS: atom_id res chain seq x y z
N MET A 1 17.43 -23.62 5.46
CA MET A 1 16.92 -23.51 4.08
C MET A 1 17.48 -22.22 3.47
N SER A 2 18.47 -22.28 2.59
CA SER A 2 18.99 -21.11 1.88
C SER A 2 18.60 -21.16 0.41
N GLN A 3 18.26 -20.01 -0.17
CA GLN A 3 17.87 -19.91 -1.57
C GLN A 3 19.11 -20.07 -2.46
N HIS A 4 19.04 -20.94 -3.47
CA HIS A 4 20.11 -21.17 -4.43
C HIS A 4 20.40 -19.89 -5.23
N ARG A 5 21.68 -19.60 -5.52
CA ARG A 5 22.12 -18.31 -6.09
C ARG A 5 21.51 -18.00 -7.46
N SER A 6 21.18 -19.02 -8.26
CA SER A 6 20.51 -18.84 -9.57
C SER A 6 19.05 -18.40 -9.45
N LEU A 7 18.41 -18.61 -8.30
CA LEU A 7 17.05 -18.15 -8.01
C LEU A 7 17.04 -16.71 -7.49
N LYS A 8 18.20 -16.08 -7.33
CA LYS A 8 18.31 -14.72 -6.80
C LYS A 8 17.98 -13.72 -7.91
N GLY A 9 16.73 -13.26 -7.94
CA GLY A 9 16.30 -12.19 -8.85
C GLY A 9 17.09 -10.89 -8.63
N SER A 10 17.23 -10.08 -9.68
CA SER A 10 17.87 -8.75 -9.64
C SER A 10 17.39 -7.95 -8.43
N SER A 11 18.31 -7.57 -7.55
CA SER A 11 18.03 -6.94 -6.25
C SER A 11 17.73 -5.44 -6.38
N SER A 12 16.80 -5.03 -7.25
CA SER A 12 16.41 -3.62 -7.36
C SER A 12 14.93 -3.36 -7.62
N VAL A 13 14.05 -4.33 -7.44
CA VAL A 13 12.61 -4.03 -7.36
C VAL A 13 12.32 -3.75 -5.89
N GLY A 14 12.25 -2.46 -5.53
CA GLY A 14 11.74 -2.06 -4.23
C GLY A 14 10.41 -2.77 -4.01
N ALA A 15 10.37 -3.68 -3.04
CA ALA A 15 9.25 -4.61 -2.88
C ALA A 15 7.94 -3.80 -2.87
N LYS A 16 7.03 -4.12 -3.80
CA LYS A 16 5.68 -3.54 -3.79
C LYS A 16 5.08 -3.80 -2.41
N ARG A 17 4.80 -2.73 -1.66
CA ARG A 17 4.25 -2.85 -0.31
C ARG A 17 2.75 -3.08 -0.39
N ASN A 18 2.32 -4.27 0.02
CA ASN A 18 0.89 -4.61 0.07
C ASN A 18 0.13 -3.85 1.16
N VAL A 19 0.84 -3.43 2.22
CA VAL A 19 0.25 -2.73 3.37
C VAL A 19 0.62 -1.25 3.32
N LEU A 20 -0.39 -0.42 3.05
CA LEU A 20 -0.28 1.03 3.07
C LEU A 20 -0.44 1.57 4.49
N LYS A 21 0.31 2.62 4.81
CA LYS A 21 0.13 3.38 6.05
C LYS A 21 -1.19 4.14 6.01
N ARG A 22 -1.73 4.48 7.18
CA ARG A 22 -3.05 5.13 7.31
C ARG A 22 -3.17 6.42 6.49
N PHE A 23 -2.15 7.28 6.50
CA PHE A 23 -2.16 8.54 5.73
C PHE A 23 -2.15 8.29 4.21
N GLU A 24 -1.49 7.22 3.74
CA GLU A 24 -1.49 6.82 2.33
C GLU A 24 -2.89 6.37 1.91
N ARG A 25 -3.59 5.64 2.79
CA ARG A 25 -5.00 5.24 2.58
C ARG A 25 -5.94 6.45 2.57
N VAL A 26 -5.74 7.43 3.46
CA VAL A 26 -6.53 8.68 3.45
C VAL A 26 -6.32 9.44 2.14
N LYS A 27 -5.06 9.60 1.68
CA LYS A 27 -4.75 10.25 0.41
C LYS A 27 -5.39 9.53 -0.79
N MET A 28 -5.41 8.20 -0.77
CA MET A 28 -6.11 7.41 -1.79
C MET A 28 -7.62 7.63 -1.76
N LEU A 29 -8.24 7.67 -0.58
CA LEU A 29 -9.67 7.95 -0.45
C LEU A 29 -10.02 9.39 -0.86
N GLN A 30 -9.10 10.35 -0.67
CA GLN A 30 -9.23 11.72 -1.19
C GLN A 30 -9.19 11.75 -2.72
N ALA A 31 -8.24 11.04 -3.33
CA ALA A 31 -8.15 10.92 -4.78
C ALA A 31 -9.40 10.24 -5.38
N ASP A 32 -9.98 9.26 -4.68
CA ASP A 32 -11.23 8.58 -5.03
C ASP A 32 -12.49 9.44 -4.78
N GLY A 33 -12.37 10.61 -4.16
CA GLY A 33 -13.51 11.47 -3.77
C GLY A 33 -14.40 10.89 -2.65
N LYS A 34 -13.95 9.81 -1.99
CA LYS A 34 -14.69 9.13 -0.89
C LYS A 34 -14.33 9.68 0.48
N TRP A 35 -13.28 10.49 0.58
CA TRP A 35 -12.85 11.14 1.80
C TRP A 35 -13.56 12.49 1.98
N LYS A 36 -14.11 12.72 3.17
CA LYS A 36 -14.63 14.01 3.63
C LYS A 36 -13.81 14.45 4.84
N ASP A 37 -13.61 15.76 5.03
CA ASP A 37 -12.75 16.26 6.11
C ASP A 37 -13.32 16.01 7.52
N SER A 38 -14.62 15.77 7.63
CA SER A 38 -15.26 15.34 8.88
C SER A 38 -15.09 13.84 9.18
N ASN A 39 -14.54 13.05 8.26
CA ASN A 39 -14.33 11.61 8.47
C ASN A 39 -13.18 11.37 9.46
N SER A 40 -13.39 10.40 10.35
CA SER A 40 -12.33 9.96 11.25
C SER A 40 -11.22 9.22 10.48
N PRO A 41 -9.93 9.44 10.82
CA PRO A 41 -8.81 8.69 10.25
C PRO A 41 -8.78 7.22 10.75
N ILE A 42 -9.63 6.84 11.70
CA ILE A 42 -9.74 5.50 12.26
C ILE A 42 -10.92 4.76 11.60
N GLY A 43 -10.77 3.44 11.35
CA GLY A 43 -11.86 2.65 10.76
C GLY A 43 -12.04 2.84 9.25
N LEU A 44 -10.98 3.21 8.53
CA LEU A 44 -11.03 3.48 7.09
C LEU A 44 -11.57 2.29 6.26
N PRO A 45 -12.43 2.53 5.25
CA PRO A 45 -12.91 1.50 4.35
C PRO A 45 -11.76 0.84 3.58
N LYS A 46 -11.96 -0.42 3.17
CA LYS A 46 -10.91 -1.21 2.52
C LYS A 46 -10.45 -0.54 1.22
N THR A 47 -9.17 -0.18 1.17
CA THR A 47 -8.51 0.41 0.00
C THR A 47 -7.69 -0.66 -0.71
N LYS A 48 -7.78 -0.76 -2.02
CA LYS A 48 -6.92 -1.63 -2.83
C LYS A 48 -5.74 -0.78 -3.34
N PRO A 49 -4.49 -1.12 -3.02
CA PRO A 49 -3.35 -0.46 -3.65
C PRO A 49 -3.41 -0.68 -5.16
N LEU A 50 -3.14 0.37 -5.93
CA LEU A 50 -2.95 0.27 -7.37
C LEU A 50 -1.58 -0.38 -7.61
N ASP A 51 -1.53 -1.39 -8.49
CA ASP A 51 -0.31 -2.12 -8.83
C ASP A 51 0.72 -1.27 -9.56
#